data_AF-A0A8T3NP96-F1
#
_entry.id   AF-A0A8T3NP96-F1
#
_cell.length_a   1.000
_cell.length_b   1.000
_cell.length_c   1.000
_cell.angle_alpha   90.00
_cell.angle_beta   90.00
_cell.angle_gamma   90.00
#
_symmetry.space_group_name_H-M   'P 1'
#
loop_
_entity.id
_entity.type
_entity.pdbx_description
1 polymer ?
#
loop_
_entity_poly.entity_id
_entity_poly.type
_entity_poly.pdbx_seq_one_letter_code
_entity_poly.pdbx_strand_id
1 'polypeptide(L)'
;MTFAIPRRQLTRGAAILGALALAAATMMPALAQDPLPPPSSTGTNIPLTYQGPPPSEVDKNLVGPVKLLRAGTVDEAAFTVTLPLYRGELSNGKNVWYILTDTTDERNAEALGLNFSAKLNYAAIG
;
A
#
# COMPACT_ATOMS: atom_id res chain seq x y z
N MET A 1 -44.24 -60.52 21.94
CA MET A 1 -44.45 -60.80 23.37
C MET A 1 -43.31 -60.14 24.15
N THR A 2 -43.60 -59.69 25.38
CA THR A 2 -42.78 -58.90 26.33
C THR A 2 -42.96 -57.37 26.16
N PHE A 3 -43.93 -56.73 26.86
CA PHE A 3 -43.92 -56.18 28.24
C PHE A 3 -42.85 -55.08 28.41
N ALA A 4 -43.02 -53.92 29.08
CA ALA A 4 -44.05 -53.34 29.95
C ALA A 4 -43.67 -51.85 30.18
N ILE A 5 -44.62 -50.90 30.19
CA ILE A 5 -45.16 -50.14 31.36
C ILE A 5 -44.61 -48.68 31.49
N PRO A 6 -45.47 -47.70 31.85
CA PRO A 6 -45.19 -46.26 31.80
C PRO A 6 -44.96 -45.64 33.19
N ARG A 7 -44.51 -44.36 33.28
CA ARG A 7 -45.10 -43.28 34.14
C ARG A 7 -44.16 -42.09 34.38
N ARG A 8 -44.82 -40.92 34.47
CA ARG A 8 -44.59 -39.76 35.36
C ARG A 8 -43.33 -38.92 35.12
N GLN A 9 -43.45 -37.67 34.70
CA GLN A 9 -43.94 -36.45 35.39
C GLN A 9 -42.85 -35.69 36.17
N LEU A 10 -42.79 -34.38 35.87
CA LEU A 10 -42.14 -33.26 36.57
C LEU A 10 -40.60 -33.36 36.64
N THR A 11 -39.82 -32.30 36.46
CA THR A 11 -39.92 -31.02 37.18
C THR A 11 -38.99 -29.98 36.54
N ARG A 12 -39.47 -28.73 36.55
CA ARG A 12 -38.78 -27.43 36.54
C ARG A 12 -37.24 -27.44 36.73
N GLY A 13 -36.56 -26.63 35.92
CA GLY A 13 -35.19 -26.20 36.20
C GLY A 13 -34.71 -25.15 35.21
N ALA A 14 -35.09 -23.89 35.43
CA ALA A 14 -34.47 -22.76 34.77
C ALA A 14 -33.00 -22.67 35.23
N ALA A 15 -32.06 -22.89 34.32
CA ALA A 15 -30.64 -22.70 34.58
C ALA A 15 -30.22 -21.33 34.06
N ILE A 16 -30.24 -20.33 34.96
CA ILE A 16 -29.44 -19.12 34.84
C ILE A 16 -28.06 -19.50 35.37
N LEU A 17 -27.04 -19.53 34.51
CA LEU A 17 -25.65 -19.63 34.91
C LEU A 17 -24.91 -18.42 34.36
N GLY A 18 -24.70 -17.46 35.27
CA GLY A 18 -23.93 -16.26 35.05
C GLY A 18 -22.42 -16.53 35.09
N ALA A 19 -21.74 -15.81 34.20
CA ALA A 19 -20.40 -15.25 34.26
C ALA A 19 -19.40 -15.76 35.32
N LEU A 20 -18.24 -16.24 34.85
CA LEU A 20 -16.95 -15.60 35.14
C LEU A 20 -15.87 -16.16 34.19
N ALA A 21 -15.50 -15.43 33.14
CA ALA A 21 -14.31 -15.72 32.34
C ALA A 21 -13.21 -14.73 32.76
N LEU A 22 -12.19 -15.24 33.45
CA LEU A 22 -11.02 -14.50 33.89
C LEU A 22 -10.08 -14.30 32.68
N ALA A 23 -10.13 -13.12 32.06
CA ALA A 23 -9.20 -12.76 30.99
C ALA A 23 -7.90 -12.20 31.62
N ALA A 24 -6.82 -12.97 31.53
CA ALA A 24 -5.47 -12.49 31.82
C ALA A 24 -5.04 -11.55 30.68
N ALA A 25 -5.10 -10.24 30.92
CA ALA A 25 -4.55 -9.24 30.00
C ALA A 25 -3.03 -9.18 30.17
N THR A 26 -2.29 -9.79 29.25
CA THR A 26 -0.86 -9.53 29.07
C THR A 26 -0.70 -8.10 28.53
N MET A 27 -0.16 -7.20 29.35
CA MET A 27 0.22 -5.86 28.92
C MET A 27 1.38 -5.96 27.91
N MET A 28 1.11 -5.69 26.63
CA MET A 28 2.16 -5.35 25.67
C MET A 28 2.64 -3.91 25.97
N PRO A 29 3.95 -3.64 25.95
CA PRO A 29 4.43 -2.27 26.03
C PRO A 29 4.04 -1.56 24.74
N ALA A 30 3.33 -0.44 24.87
CA ALA A 30 3.09 0.45 23.74
C ALA A 30 4.46 0.90 23.20
N LEU A 31 4.79 0.51 21.96
CA LEU A 31 5.91 1.07 21.25
C LEU A 31 5.71 2.58 21.24
N ALA A 32 6.69 3.35 21.75
CA ALA A 32 6.65 4.80 21.67
C ALA A 32 6.52 5.17 20.19
N GLN A 33 5.31 5.56 19.79
CA GLN A 33 5.06 6.09 18.46
C GLN A 33 5.67 7.50 18.47
N ASP A 34 6.59 7.77 17.55
CA ASP A 34 6.94 9.16 17.25
C ASP A 34 5.63 9.93 17.06
N PRO A 35 5.49 11.13 17.65
CA PRO A 35 4.25 11.89 17.54
C PRO A 35 3.94 12.09 16.06
N LEU A 36 2.83 11.48 15.61
CA LEU A 36 2.37 11.64 14.24
C LEU A 36 2.06 13.12 14.03
N PRO A 37 2.52 13.72 12.93
CA PRO A 37 2.12 15.08 12.60
C PRO A 37 0.58 15.18 12.59
N PRO A 38 0.00 16.30 13.05
CA PRO A 38 -1.46 16.47 13.05
C PRO A 38 -2.02 16.32 11.63
N PRO A 39 -3.25 15.78 11.48
CA PRO A 39 -3.84 15.58 10.17
C PRO A 39 -4.00 16.91 9.44
N SER A 40 -3.91 16.90 8.11
CA SER A 40 -3.98 18.09 7.24
C SER A 40 -5.25 18.93 7.43
N SER A 41 -6.31 18.34 7.99
CA SER A 41 -7.58 18.99 8.36
C SER A 41 -7.49 19.86 9.62
N THR A 42 -6.38 19.83 10.35
CA THR A 42 -6.20 20.63 11.57
C THR A 42 -5.94 22.09 11.18
N GLY A 43 -6.93 22.96 11.40
CA GLY A 43 -6.82 24.38 11.08
C GLY A 43 -7.06 24.75 9.60
N THR A 44 -7.55 23.83 8.78
CA THR A 44 -7.89 24.05 7.37
C THR A 44 -9.32 23.59 7.06
N ASN A 45 -9.96 24.10 6.00
CA ASN A 45 -11.25 23.61 5.51
C ASN A 45 -11.06 22.44 4.52
N ILE A 46 -10.24 21.47 4.91
CA ILE A 46 -9.90 20.29 4.11
C ILE A 46 -10.40 19.06 4.88
N PRO A 47 -11.18 18.17 4.25
CA PRO A 47 -11.71 16.99 4.93
C PRO A 47 -10.56 16.04 5.34
N LEU A 48 -10.74 15.31 6.45
CA LEU A 48 -9.79 14.29 6.94
C LEU A 48 -9.39 13.25 5.86
N THR A 49 -10.25 13.05 4.87
CA THR A 49 -10.06 12.11 3.77
C THR A 49 -9.15 12.63 2.66
N TYR A 50 -8.90 13.95 2.60
CA TYR A 50 -7.98 14.53 1.64
C TYR A 50 -6.60 14.65 2.29
N GLN A 51 -5.79 13.61 2.08
CA GLN A 51 -4.35 13.75 2.17
C GLN A 51 -3.90 14.08 0.75
N GLY A 52 -3.37 15.29 0.55
CA GLY A 52 -2.71 15.62 -0.70
C GLY A 52 -1.57 14.65 -0.99
N PRO A 53 -1.05 14.62 -2.22
CA PRO A 53 0.17 13.87 -2.53
C PRO A 53 1.26 14.20 -1.49
N PRO A 54 2.05 13.21 -1.06
CA PRO A 54 3.02 13.42 0.00
C PRO A 54 4.00 14.52 -0.42
N PRO A 55 4.46 15.37 0.52
CA PRO A 55 5.41 16.46 0.21
C PRO A 55 6.65 15.99 -0.57
N SER A 56 7.06 14.74 -0.37
CA SER A 56 8.12 14.05 -1.12
C SER A 56 7.92 13.95 -2.64
N GLU A 57 6.68 14.10 -3.15
CA GLU A 57 6.40 14.17 -4.59
C GLU A 57 6.85 15.49 -5.23
N VAL A 58 6.88 16.58 -4.44
CA VAL A 58 7.33 17.90 -4.91
C VAL A 58 8.84 18.05 -4.68
N ASP A 59 9.30 17.71 -3.48
CA ASP A 59 10.73 17.70 -3.14
C ASP A 59 11.05 16.44 -2.34
N LYS A 60 11.90 15.59 -2.92
CA LYS A 60 12.38 14.33 -2.35
C LYS A 60 13.02 14.44 -0.96
N ASN A 61 13.43 15.65 -0.55
CA ASN A 61 14.00 15.91 0.76
C ASN A 61 12.93 16.14 1.85
N LEU A 62 11.66 16.30 1.45
CA LEU A 62 10.54 16.48 2.37
C LEU A 62 10.00 15.14 2.87
N VAL A 63 9.20 15.20 3.93
CA VAL A 63 8.70 14.01 4.61
C VAL A 63 7.72 13.23 3.72
N GLY A 64 7.83 11.90 3.75
CA GLY A 64 6.94 10.98 3.03
C GLY A 64 7.71 9.93 2.21
N PRO A 65 7.01 8.89 1.73
CA PRO A 65 7.60 7.90 0.84
C PRO A 65 8.00 8.57 -0.49
N VAL A 66 9.22 8.33 -0.96
CA VAL A 66 9.70 8.84 -2.26
C VAL A 66 9.31 7.85 -3.34
N LYS A 67 8.54 8.30 -4.33
CA LYS A 67 8.17 7.48 -5.49
C LYS A 67 9.33 7.41 -6.49
N LEU A 68 9.95 6.24 -6.59
CA LEU A 68 11.11 6.03 -7.47
C LEU A 68 10.75 5.75 -8.92
N LEU A 69 9.53 5.29 -9.20
CA LEU A 69 9.09 5.03 -10.57
C LEU A 69 8.23 6.19 -11.08
N ARG A 70 8.76 6.92 -12.07
CA ARG A 70 8.05 8.05 -12.70
C ARG A 70 7.42 7.70 -14.06
N ALA A 71 7.98 6.72 -14.77
CA ALA A 71 7.64 6.41 -16.16
C ALA A 71 6.23 5.82 -16.40
N GLY A 72 5.38 5.74 -15.38
CA GLY A 72 4.05 5.14 -15.49
C GLY A 72 3.24 5.24 -14.21
N THR A 73 2.14 4.49 -14.16
CA THR A 73 1.22 4.47 -13.02
C THR A 73 1.42 3.23 -12.17
N VAL A 74 1.42 3.42 -10.85
CA VAL A 74 1.51 2.34 -9.86
C VAL A 74 0.14 2.22 -9.21
N ASP A 75 -0.42 1.00 -9.22
CA ASP A 75 -1.57 0.63 -8.42
C ASP A 75 -1.08 -0.18 -7.22
N GLU A 76 -1.00 0.50 -6.06
CA GLU A 76 -0.51 -0.08 -4.82
C GLU A 76 -1.47 -1.13 -4.24
N ALA A 77 -2.78 -1.00 -4.50
CA ALA A 77 -3.78 -1.95 -3.99
C ALA A 77 -3.75 -3.27 -4.77
N ALA A 78 -3.56 -3.18 -6.09
CA ALA A 78 -3.43 -4.35 -6.96
C ALA A 78 -1.99 -4.89 -7.03
N PHE A 79 -1.01 -4.18 -6.48
CA PHE A 79 0.43 -4.46 -6.64
C PHE A 79 0.85 -4.56 -8.12
N THR A 80 0.33 -3.66 -8.96
CA THR A 80 0.63 -3.64 -10.39
C THR A 80 1.22 -2.31 -10.84
N VAL A 81 1.94 -2.37 -11.95
CA VAL A 81 2.51 -1.21 -12.63
C VAL A 81 2.09 -1.23 -14.10
N THR A 82 1.67 -0.08 -14.62
CA THR A 82 1.38 0.11 -16.05
C THR A 82 2.43 1.03 -16.65
N LEU A 83 3.12 0.54 -17.68
CA LEU A 83 4.21 1.25 -18.37
C LEU A 83 3.88 1.45 -19.86
N PRO A 84 4.25 2.61 -20.45
CA PRO A 84 4.11 2.83 -21.88
C PRO A 84 5.02 1.89 -22.68
N LEU A 85 4.45 1.20 -23.68
CA LEU A 85 5.21 0.37 -24.61
C LEU A 85 5.46 1.15 -25.91
N TYR A 86 6.72 1.41 -26.20
CA TYR A 86 7.14 2.06 -27.43
C TYR A 86 7.56 1.03 -28.47
N ARG A 87 7.35 1.36 -29.75
CA ARG A 87 7.82 0.58 -30.89
C ARG A 87 8.96 1.33 -31.58
N GLY A 88 10.04 0.63 -31.83
CA GLY A 88 11.15 1.07 -32.67
C GLY A 88 11.44 0.05 -33.77
N GLU A 89 12.44 0.37 -34.57
CA GLU A 89 12.92 -0.47 -35.66
C GLU A 89 14.45 -0.54 -35.61
N LEU A 90 14.98 -1.75 -35.70
CA LEU A 90 16.42 -1.99 -35.82
C LEU A 90 16.87 -1.69 -37.26
N SER A 91 18.16 -1.42 -37.45
CA SER A 91 18.74 -1.15 -38.78
C SER A 91 18.53 -2.26 -39.82
N ASN A 92 18.19 -3.47 -39.37
CA ASN A 92 17.86 -4.63 -40.22
C ASN A 92 16.35 -4.80 -40.49
N GLY A 93 15.52 -3.78 -40.20
CA GLY A 93 14.08 -3.77 -40.45
C GLY A 93 13.24 -4.57 -39.44
N LYS A 94 13.85 -5.14 -38.39
CA LYS A 94 13.10 -5.84 -37.34
C LYS A 94 12.53 -4.84 -36.34
N ASN A 95 11.25 -5.02 -36.02
CA ASN A 95 10.60 -4.26 -34.96
C ASN A 95 11.17 -4.64 -33.59
N VAL A 96 11.31 -3.64 -32.73
CA VAL A 96 11.65 -3.79 -31.31
C VAL A 96 10.62 -3.04 -30.47
N TRP A 97 10.28 -3.59 -29.32
CA TRP A 97 9.37 -2.96 -28.36
C TRP A 97 10.12 -2.75 -27.06
N TYR A 98 9.97 -1.57 -26.48
CA TYR A 98 10.77 -1.17 -25.34
C TYR A 98 9.99 -0.23 -24.43
N ILE A 99 10.43 -0.18 -23.17
CA ILE A 99 9.96 0.76 -22.16
C ILE A 99 11.11 1.72 -21.85
N LEU A 100 10.78 2.95 -21.46
CA LEU A 100 11.75 3.93 -20.93
C LEU A 100 11.48 4.09 -19.45
N THR A 101 12.50 3.94 -18.62
CA THR A 101 12.41 4.15 -17.16
C THR A 101 13.25 5.33 -16.71
N ASP A 102 14.41 5.51 -17.32
CA ASP A 102 15.43 6.47 -16.93
C ASP A 102 16.09 7.10 -18.17
N THR A 103 16.72 8.26 -18.00
CA THR A 103 17.49 8.95 -19.04
C THR A 103 18.69 9.70 -18.47
N THR A 104 19.71 9.93 -19.29
CA THR A 104 20.88 10.77 -18.93
C THR A 104 20.63 12.26 -19.12
N ASP A 105 19.48 12.66 -19.66
CA ASP A 105 19.13 14.06 -19.91
C ASP A 105 18.01 14.52 -18.97
N GLU A 106 18.30 15.52 -18.14
CA GLU A 106 17.37 16.02 -17.12
C GLU A 106 16.11 16.67 -17.72
N ARG A 107 16.24 17.37 -18.85
CA ARG A 107 15.10 18.02 -19.52
C ARG A 107 14.17 16.98 -20.12
N ASN A 108 14.72 15.93 -20.71
CA ASN A 108 13.93 14.81 -21.20
C ASN A 108 13.26 14.04 -20.05
N ALA A 109 13.95 13.89 -18.91
CA ALA A 109 13.38 13.26 -17.74
C ALA A 109 12.14 14.01 -17.25
N GLU A 110 12.22 15.34 -17.17
CA GLU A 110 11.09 16.19 -16.79
C GLU A 110 9.96 16.15 -17.83
N ALA A 111 10.27 16.32 -19.11
CA ALA A 111 9.27 16.38 -20.18
C ALA A 111 8.51 15.07 -20.39
N LEU A 112 9.17 13.93 -20.19
CA LEU A 112 8.60 12.60 -20.42
C LEU A 112 8.19 11.88 -19.14
N GLY A 113 8.38 12.51 -17.97
CA GLY A 113 8.12 11.87 -16.68
C GLY A 113 9.03 10.66 -16.42
N LEU A 114 10.28 10.70 -16.85
CA LEU A 114 11.27 9.65 -16.59
C LEU A 114 12.14 10.02 -15.39
N ASN A 115 12.91 9.05 -14.92
CA ASN A 115 13.94 9.32 -13.93
C ASN A 115 15.19 9.90 -14.59
N PHE A 116 15.75 10.97 -14.02
CA PHE A 116 17.08 11.41 -14.39
C PHE A 116 18.13 10.54 -13.70
N SER A 117 19.03 9.94 -14.48
CA SER A 117 20.11 9.08 -14.00
C SER A 117 21.42 9.42 -14.68
N ALA A 118 22.21 10.30 -14.06
CA ALA A 118 23.54 10.66 -14.54
C ALA A 118 24.50 9.47 -14.64
N LYS A 119 24.26 8.38 -13.89
CA LYS A 119 25.09 7.17 -13.92
C LYS A 119 25.00 6.42 -15.25
N LEU A 120 23.90 6.58 -16.00
CA LEU A 120 23.74 5.96 -17.31
C LEU A 120 24.74 6.47 -18.35
N ASN A 121 25.41 7.61 -18.11
CA ASN A 121 26.52 8.08 -18.95
C ASN A 121 27.69 7.08 -19.01
N TYR A 122 27.77 6.17 -18.04
CA TYR A 122 28.80 5.15 -17.95
C TYR A 122 28.29 3.74 -18.30
N ALA A 123 27.05 3.61 -18.78
CA ALA A 123 26.42 2.30 -19.00
C ALA A 123 27.14 1.43 -20.05
N ALA A 124 27.85 2.05 -21.00
CA ALA A 124 28.59 1.35 -22.04
C ALA A 124 30.03 0.97 -21.65
N ILE A 125 30.52 1.45 -20.51
CA ILE A 125 31.93 1.29 -20.06
C ILE A 125 32.02 0.31 -18.87
N GLY A 126 30.91 -0.36 -18.54
CA GLY A 126 30.80 -1.32 -17.44
C GLY A 126 31.37 -2.68 -17.77
#